data_AF-A0AA43Q9X2-F1
#
_entry.id   AF-A0AA43Q9X2-F1
#
_cell.length_a   1.000
_cell.length_b   1.000
_cell.length_c   1.000
_cell.angle_alpha   90.00
_cell.angle_beta   90.00
_cell.angle_gamma   90.00
#
_symmetry.space_group_name_H-M   'P 1'
#
loop_
_entity.id
_entity.type
_entity.pdbx_description
1 polymer ?
#
loop_
_entity_poly.entity_id
_entity_poly.type
_entity_poly.pdbx_seq_one_letter_code
_entity_poly.pdbx_strand_id
1 'polypeptide(L)'
;MKCLSQRRGLALLAFTLASFYAAADWKAPREALDQRLVEGEFRIHYTLTGENAFPFDVSPPQRTQQAAIRLNSLTAQIDQANRFYSEQLGLTPPLASARYRDVRSIDVHIIELEGKNGSTGDAAIVYRYQHFDGSSPALTIALSNQWRPPNLTPNHEVFHAYQYAYTFFKNPWYLEGMARSVEKAFKGGEVQTEALPRDYGQLEQVLTRSYGADSFWNRLMYLCDSACSGSTSAKAWKPDAYTPRSQFCGGGLVRSILEQYQMIDKEAAQARGIAPNDWTEKEQRSEQNNPFLLRGLRRAIENQCPVRSHPELEIFHGLLEEY
;
A
#
# COMPACT_ATOMS: atom_id res chain seq x y z
N MET A 1 85.78 -0.41 13.24
CA MET A 1 85.40 -0.31 11.82
C MET A 1 84.37 -1.39 11.51
N LYS A 2 83.15 -0.99 11.08
CA LYS A 2 82.07 -1.76 10.40
C LYS A 2 81.64 -3.10 11.07
N CYS A 3 80.37 -3.39 11.32
CA CYS A 3 79.30 -3.44 10.32
C CYS A 3 77.92 -3.44 10.98
N LEU A 4 76.98 -2.75 10.32
CA LEU A 4 75.55 -2.73 10.62
C LEU A 4 74.89 -4.06 10.25
N SER A 5 73.96 -4.52 11.09
CA SER A 5 72.99 -5.57 10.77
C SER A 5 71.57 -5.02 10.98
N GLN A 6 70.78 -5.11 9.91
CA GLN A 6 69.40 -4.65 9.78
C GLN A 6 68.45 -5.35 10.76
N ARG A 7 67.56 -4.59 11.40
CA ARG A 7 66.23 -5.08 11.79
C ARG A 7 65.16 -4.22 11.15
N ARG A 8 64.37 -4.86 10.30
CA ARG A 8 63.16 -4.31 9.67
C ARG A 8 62.09 -4.12 10.75
N GLY A 9 61.68 -2.88 10.99
CA GLY A 9 60.43 -2.57 11.67
C GLY A 9 59.33 -2.38 10.63
N LEU A 10 58.39 -3.32 10.54
CA LEU A 10 57.14 -3.13 9.81
C LEU A 10 56.23 -2.27 10.70
N ALA A 11 55.97 -1.03 10.30
CA ALA A 11 54.88 -0.23 10.85
C ALA A 11 53.59 -0.62 10.10
N LEU A 12 52.66 -1.27 10.78
CA LEU A 12 51.27 -1.41 10.29
C LEU A 12 50.60 -0.03 10.39
N LEU A 13 50.38 0.62 9.25
CA LEU A 13 49.36 1.67 9.17
C LEU A 13 47.98 1.00 9.15
N ALA A 14 47.25 1.10 10.24
CA ALA A 14 45.82 0.80 10.27
C ALA A 14 45.07 1.97 9.62
N PHE A 15 44.69 1.84 8.35
CA PHE A 15 43.68 2.70 7.73
C PHE A 15 42.30 2.20 8.19
N THR A 16 41.72 2.86 9.19
CA THR A 16 40.29 2.75 9.46
C THR A 16 39.54 3.51 8.37
N LEU A 17 39.13 2.80 7.32
CA LEU A 17 38.11 3.28 6.39
C LEU A 17 36.77 3.28 7.13
N ALA A 18 36.42 4.41 7.72
CA ALA A 18 35.04 4.66 8.13
C ALA A 18 34.21 4.87 6.86
N SER A 19 33.50 3.83 6.42
CA SER A 19 32.49 3.93 5.39
C SER A 19 31.29 4.71 5.93
N PHE A 20 31.27 6.02 5.73
CA PHE A 20 30.07 6.83 5.87
C PHE A 20 29.16 6.53 4.69
N TYR A 21 28.23 5.59 4.85
CA TYR A 21 27.03 5.59 4.02
C TYR A 21 26.21 6.81 4.42
N ALA A 22 26.35 7.91 3.68
CA ALA A 22 25.35 8.97 3.71
C ALA A 22 24.04 8.34 3.24
N ALA A 23 23.10 8.10 4.16
CA ALA A 23 21.74 7.79 3.77
C ALA A 23 21.26 8.95 2.89
N ALA A 24 20.97 8.67 1.61
CA ALA A 24 20.46 9.68 0.70
C ALA A 24 19.24 10.36 1.35
N ASP A 25 19.23 11.68 1.37
CA ASP A 25 18.11 12.45 1.90
C ASP A 25 16.91 12.28 0.97
N TRP A 26 16.12 11.24 1.23
CA TRP A 26 14.95 10.89 0.43
C TRP A 26 13.86 11.97 0.48
N LYS A 27 13.92 12.91 1.45
CA LYS A 27 12.99 14.03 1.53
C LYS A 27 13.36 15.16 0.59
N ALA A 28 14.65 15.41 0.37
CA ALA A 28 15.14 16.51 -0.45
C ALA A 28 14.42 16.66 -1.82
N PRO A 29 14.26 15.60 -2.65
CA PRO A 29 13.57 15.75 -3.94
C PRO A 29 12.07 16.07 -3.78
N ARG A 30 11.44 15.67 -2.67
CA ARG A 30 10.03 15.98 -2.36
C ARG A 30 9.87 17.43 -1.87
N GLU A 31 10.79 17.87 -1.02
CA GLU A 31 10.78 19.22 -0.45
C GLU A 31 11.14 20.31 -1.47
N ALA A 32 11.82 19.93 -2.56
CA ALA A 32 12.16 20.80 -3.69
C ALA A 32 11.01 21.02 -4.70
N LEU A 33 9.90 20.28 -4.60
CA LEU A 33 8.76 20.46 -5.49
C LEU A 33 8.14 21.86 -5.29
N ASP A 34 7.92 22.58 -6.39
CA ASP A 34 7.63 24.01 -6.40
C ASP A 34 6.17 24.34 -6.75
N GLN A 35 5.38 23.34 -7.16
CA GLN A 35 3.95 23.48 -7.44
C GLN A 35 3.12 22.61 -6.49
N ARG A 36 1.92 23.10 -6.14
CA ARG A 36 0.98 22.39 -5.26
C ARG A 36 -0.46 22.60 -5.70
N LEU A 37 -1.17 21.49 -5.88
CA LEU A 37 -2.62 21.43 -6.03
C LEU A 37 -3.22 20.85 -4.73
N VAL A 38 -4.33 21.40 -4.25
CA VAL A 38 -5.02 20.90 -3.04
C VAL A 38 -6.42 20.47 -3.41
N GLU A 39 -6.76 19.22 -3.12
CA GLU A 39 -8.10 18.65 -3.32
C GLU A 39 -8.51 17.93 -2.02
N GLY A 40 -9.44 18.53 -1.27
CA GLY A 40 -9.85 18.02 0.03
C GLY A 40 -8.66 17.84 0.98
N GLU A 41 -8.43 16.60 1.41
CA GLU A 41 -7.33 16.22 2.30
C GLU A 41 -5.99 15.94 1.57
N PHE A 42 -6.02 15.86 0.24
CA PHE A 42 -4.84 15.56 -0.57
C PHE A 42 -4.13 16.84 -1.01
N ARG A 43 -2.80 16.88 -0.82
CA ARG A 43 -1.92 17.93 -1.34
C ARG A 43 -1.00 17.31 -2.39
N ILE A 44 -1.23 17.61 -3.66
CA ILE A 44 -0.44 17.08 -4.77
C ILE A 44 0.70 18.06 -5.08
N HIS A 45 1.91 17.64 -4.74
CA HIS A 45 3.15 18.35 -4.99
C HIS A 45 3.79 17.87 -6.30
N TYR A 46 4.20 18.82 -7.16
CA TYR A 46 4.79 18.51 -8.47
C TYR A 46 5.72 19.64 -8.92
N THR A 47 6.37 19.44 -10.07
CA THR A 47 7.14 20.49 -10.77
C THR A 47 6.93 20.40 -12.29
N LEU A 48 7.19 21.49 -13.01
CA LEU A 48 7.10 21.56 -14.48
C LEU A 48 8.47 21.42 -15.17
N THR A 49 9.56 21.42 -14.40
CA THR A 49 10.94 21.38 -14.91
C THR A 49 11.80 20.39 -14.12
N GLY A 50 12.94 20.00 -14.70
CA GLY A 50 13.86 19.04 -14.07
C GLY A 50 13.38 17.59 -14.14
N GLU A 51 14.09 16.71 -13.44
CA GLU A 51 13.91 15.25 -13.49
C GLU A 51 12.55 14.78 -12.97
N ASN A 52 11.99 15.49 -11.98
CA ASN A 52 10.70 15.15 -11.36
C ASN A 52 9.47 15.64 -12.16
N ALA A 53 9.68 16.44 -13.21
CA ALA A 53 8.58 16.90 -14.05
C ALA A 53 7.96 15.75 -14.86
N PHE A 54 6.69 15.88 -15.23
CA PHE A 54 6.10 15.00 -16.22
C PHE A 54 6.91 15.08 -17.55
N PRO A 55 7.23 13.94 -18.19
CA PRO A 55 8.12 13.86 -19.35
C PRO A 55 7.38 14.24 -20.65
N PHE A 56 7.01 15.50 -20.78
CA PHE A 56 6.37 16.01 -21.99
C PHE A 56 7.40 16.58 -22.96
N ASP A 57 7.44 16.04 -24.17
CA ASP A 57 8.27 16.55 -25.27
C ASP A 57 7.53 17.67 -26.05
N VAL A 58 7.33 18.81 -25.39
CA VAL A 58 6.61 19.97 -25.92
C VAL A 58 7.15 21.29 -25.36
N SER A 59 6.76 22.41 -25.98
CA SER A 59 7.13 23.76 -25.52
C SER A 59 6.62 24.06 -24.09
N PRO A 60 7.22 25.02 -23.36
CA PRO A 60 6.81 25.32 -21.98
C PRO A 60 5.32 25.67 -21.79
N PRO A 61 4.66 26.49 -22.65
CA PRO A 61 3.22 26.74 -22.52
C PRO A 61 2.39 25.46 -22.70
N GLN A 62 2.74 24.63 -23.69
CA GLN A 62 2.06 23.35 -23.93
C GLN A 62 2.29 22.37 -22.78
N ARG A 63 3.48 22.37 -22.18
CA ARG A 63 3.81 21.54 -21.01
C ARG A 63 2.92 21.86 -19.82
N THR A 64 2.72 23.15 -19.56
CA THR A 64 1.82 23.62 -18.49
C THR A 64 0.40 23.12 -18.73
N GLN A 65 -0.11 23.26 -19.96
CA GLN A 65 -1.44 22.78 -20.33
C GLN A 65 -1.57 21.25 -20.19
N GLN A 66 -0.60 20.48 -20.67
CA GLN A 66 -0.62 19.02 -20.57
C GLN A 66 -0.47 18.52 -19.13
N ALA A 67 0.35 19.18 -18.32
CA ALA A 67 0.47 18.91 -16.89
C ALA A 67 -0.86 19.13 -16.18
N ALA A 68 -1.56 20.24 -16.45
CA ALA A 68 -2.87 20.51 -15.87
C ALA A 68 -3.90 19.41 -16.23
N ILE A 69 -3.95 18.98 -17.49
CA ILE A 69 -4.84 17.88 -17.93
C ILE A 69 -4.51 16.58 -17.18
N ARG A 70 -3.22 16.26 -17.05
CA ARG A 70 -2.76 15.06 -16.36
C ARG A 70 -3.06 15.11 -14.87
N LEU A 71 -2.84 16.25 -14.23
CA LEU A 71 -3.14 16.47 -12.81
C LEU A 71 -4.65 16.43 -12.53
N ASN A 72 -5.48 16.98 -13.41
CA ASN A 72 -6.94 16.86 -13.28
C ASN A 72 -7.39 15.39 -13.33
N SER A 73 -6.81 14.60 -14.24
CA SER A 73 -7.09 13.16 -14.33
C SER A 73 -6.63 12.41 -13.08
N LEU A 74 -5.45 12.74 -12.55
CA LEU A 74 -4.91 12.12 -11.35
C LEU A 74 -5.75 12.45 -10.11
N THR A 75 -6.11 13.72 -9.96
CA THR A 75 -6.90 14.22 -8.83
C THR A 75 -8.27 13.55 -8.81
N ALA A 76 -8.93 13.46 -9.97
CA ALA A 76 -10.20 12.73 -10.10
C ALA A 76 -10.06 11.25 -9.71
N GLN A 77 -8.97 10.58 -10.14
CA GLN A 77 -8.73 9.18 -9.79
C GLN A 77 -8.48 8.98 -8.29
N ILE A 78 -7.70 9.85 -7.63
CA ILE A 78 -7.43 9.79 -6.19
C ILE A 78 -8.71 10.03 -5.40
N ASP A 79 -9.46 11.07 -5.73
CA ASP A 79 -10.72 11.40 -5.08
C ASP A 79 -11.73 10.25 -5.23
N GLN A 80 -11.84 9.68 -6.43
CA GLN A 80 -12.72 8.55 -6.68
C GLN A 80 -12.29 7.27 -5.95
N ALA A 81 -10.99 7.02 -5.83
CA ALA A 81 -10.47 5.93 -5.00
C ALA A 81 -10.84 6.15 -3.52
N ASN A 82 -10.62 7.37 -3.01
CA ASN A 82 -10.93 7.72 -1.63
C ASN A 82 -12.42 7.51 -1.33
N ARG A 83 -13.30 8.06 -2.16
CA ARG A 83 -14.76 7.91 -2.03
C ARG A 83 -15.20 6.46 -2.12
N PHE A 84 -14.62 5.68 -3.03
CA PHE A 84 -14.91 4.24 -3.11
C PHE A 84 -14.59 3.52 -1.79
N TYR A 85 -13.40 3.76 -1.22
CA TYR A 85 -12.99 3.13 0.03
C TYR A 85 -13.80 3.62 1.24
N SER A 86 -14.04 4.92 1.37
CA SER A 86 -14.77 5.47 2.52
C SER A 86 -16.28 5.25 2.43
N GLU A 87 -16.89 5.48 1.26
CA GLU A 87 -18.35 5.52 1.11
C GLU A 87 -18.91 4.16 0.68
N GLN A 88 -18.30 3.50 -0.31
CA GLN A 88 -18.82 2.22 -0.81
C GLN A 88 -18.37 1.04 0.05
N LEU A 89 -17.10 0.99 0.46
CA LEU A 89 -16.61 -0.06 1.37
C LEU A 89 -16.86 0.27 2.85
N GLY A 90 -17.19 1.52 3.17
CA GLY A 90 -17.47 1.96 4.54
C GLY A 90 -16.23 1.94 5.44
N LEU A 91 -15.03 2.10 4.87
CA LEU A 91 -13.80 2.14 5.64
C LEU A 91 -13.63 3.49 6.33
N THR A 92 -12.99 3.50 7.49
CA THR A 92 -12.61 4.72 8.19
C THR A 92 -11.47 5.39 7.42
N PRO A 93 -11.63 6.66 6.97
CA PRO A 93 -10.58 7.37 6.27
C PRO A 93 -9.28 7.43 7.08
N PRO A 94 -8.09 7.42 6.45
CA PRO A 94 -6.82 7.39 7.18
C PRO A 94 -6.68 8.51 8.20
N LEU A 95 -7.05 9.74 7.84
CA LEU A 95 -6.95 10.90 8.74
C LEU A 95 -8.00 10.92 9.87
N ALA A 96 -9.04 10.09 9.77
CA ALA A 96 -10.00 9.87 10.84
C ALA A 96 -9.59 8.74 11.80
N SER A 97 -8.53 8.00 11.48
CA SER A 97 -8.06 6.90 12.32
C SER A 97 -7.34 7.39 13.58
N ALA A 98 -7.42 6.59 14.66
CA ALA A 98 -6.70 6.90 15.90
C ALA A 98 -5.18 6.96 15.71
N ARG A 99 -4.63 6.17 14.77
CA ARG A 99 -3.19 6.13 14.45
C ARG A 99 -2.67 7.46 13.92
N TYR A 100 -3.51 8.18 13.17
CA TYR A 100 -3.13 9.43 12.49
C TYR A 100 -3.86 10.67 13.00
N ARG A 101 -4.31 10.65 14.26
CA ARG A 101 -5.11 11.73 14.89
C ARG A 101 -4.50 13.13 14.82
N ASP A 102 -3.17 13.23 14.68
CA ASP A 102 -2.41 14.49 14.64
C ASP A 102 -2.02 14.89 13.19
N VAL A 103 -2.43 14.10 12.21
CA VAL A 103 -2.20 14.34 10.78
C VAL A 103 -3.43 15.02 10.17
N ARG A 104 -3.20 15.96 9.25
CA ARG A 104 -4.28 16.78 8.63
C ARG A 104 -4.31 16.73 7.11
N SER A 105 -3.34 16.05 6.50
CA SER A 105 -3.26 15.93 5.06
C SER A 105 -2.54 14.66 4.63
N ILE A 106 -2.78 14.28 3.37
CA ILE A 106 -2.04 13.26 2.65
C ILE A 106 -1.27 13.96 1.53
N ASP A 107 0.06 13.97 1.62
CA ASP A 107 0.92 14.60 0.63
C ASP A 107 1.24 13.59 -0.47
N VAL A 108 0.84 13.93 -1.70
CA VAL A 108 1.06 13.15 -2.91
C VAL A 108 2.21 13.80 -3.69
N HIS A 109 3.34 13.13 -3.82
CA HIS A 109 4.52 13.64 -4.54
C HIS A 109 4.60 13.03 -5.93
N ILE A 110 4.59 13.87 -6.97
CA ILE A 110 4.90 13.46 -8.34
C ILE A 110 6.40 13.61 -8.55
N ILE A 111 7.10 12.50 -8.61
CA ILE A 111 8.58 12.45 -8.67
C ILE A 111 9.05 11.33 -9.59
N GLU A 112 10.29 11.41 -10.04
CA GLU A 112 10.94 10.27 -10.67
C GLU A 112 11.08 9.13 -9.64
N LEU A 113 10.70 7.93 -10.05
CA LEU A 113 10.78 6.72 -9.23
C LEU A 113 11.53 5.64 -10.00
N GLU A 114 12.63 5.16 -9.42
CA GLU A 114 13.38 4.04 -9.98
C GLU A 114 12.71 2.71 -9.58
N GLY A 115 12.44 1.85 -10.58
CA GLY A 115 12.00 0.47 -10.36
C GLY A 115 10.58 0.28 -9.81
N LYS A 116 9.78 1.35 -9.65
CA LYS A 116 8.39 1.29 -9.17
C LYS A 116 7.54 2.44 -9.70
N ASN A 117 6.22 2.27 -9.66
CA ASN A 117 5.26 3.27 -10.14
C ASN A 117 4.67 4.14 -9.02
N GLY A 118 4.73 3.67 -7.77
CA GLY A 118 4.19 4.36 -6.61
C GLY A 118 4.70 3.76 -5.31
N SER A 119 4.42 4.44 -4.20
CA SER A 119 4.57 3.90 -2.85
C SER A 119 3.87 4.77 -1.82
N THR A 120 3.30 4.15 -0.79
CA THR A 120 2.66 4.83 0.34
C THR A 120 3.46 4.59 1.62
N GLY A 121 3.65 5.65 2.42
CA GLY A 121 4.26 5.57 3.74
C GLY A 121 3.21 5.43 4.85
N ASP A 122 3.59 4.77 5.93
CA ASP A 122 2.75 4.48 7.10
C ASP A 122 3.11 5.31 8.35
N ALA A 123 3.98 6.30 8.17
CA ALA A 123 4.42 7.22 9.22
C ALA A 123 3.99 8.65 8.88
N ALA A 124 3.69 9.42 9.92
CA ALA A 124 3.48 10.85 9.78
C ALA A 124 4.82 11.56 9.54
N ILE A 125 4.94 12.26 8.43
CA ILE A 125 6.17 12.95 8.03
C ILE A 125 5.94 14.45 8.06
N VAL A 126 6.86 15.17 8.70
CA VAL A 126 6.98 16.62 8.55
C VAL A 126 7.93 16.89 7.40
N TYR A 127 7.42 17.53 6.36
CA TYR A 127 8.18 18.08 5.23
C TYR A 127 8.43 19.57 5.44
N ARG A 128 9.63 20.02 5.06
CA ARG A 128 10.05 21.43 5.04
C ARG A 128 10.16 21.87 3.58
N TYR A 129 9.00 22.03 2.93
CA TYR A 129 8.98 22.44 1.53
C TYR A 129 9.65 23.80 1.32
N GLN A 130 10.48 23.90 0.27
CA GLN A 130 11.26 25.10 -0.03
C GLN A 130 10.39 26.27 -0.54
N HIS A 131 9.26 25.95 -1.17
CA HIS A 131 8.40 26.89 -1.87
C HIS A 131 7.03 27.11 -1.20
N PHE A 132 6.77 26.46 -0.05
CA PHE A 132 5.49 26.57 0.65
C PHE A 132 5.72 26.88 2.13
N ASP A 133 5.01 27.88 2.62
CA ASP A 133 5.01 28.19 4.05
C ASP A 133 4.27 27.13 4.86
N GLY A 134 4.74 26.94 6.10
CA GLY A 134 4.16 26.03 7.07
C GLY A 134 4.65 24.59 6.94
N SER A 135 4.85 23.94 8.08
CA SER A 135 5.18 22.52 8.16
C SER A 135 4.18 21.84 9.09
N SER A 136 3.46 20.84 8.57
CA SER A 136 2.54 20.01 9.34
C SER A 136 2.83 18.54 9.07
N PRO A 137 2.65 17.63 10.05
CA PRO A 137 2.69 16.21 9.79
C PRO A 137 1.67 15.83 8.70
N ALA A 138 2.12 15.01 7.74
CA ALA A 138 1.32 14.48 6.64
C ALA A 138 1.57 12.98 6.46
N LEU A 139 0.56 12.24 5.98
CA LEU A 139 0.83 10.95 5.34
C LEU A 139 1.46 11.20 3.98
N THR A 140 2.13 10.20 3.42
CA THR A 140 2.86 10.35 2.15
C THR A 140 2.48 9.28 1.16
N ILE A 141 2.19 9.71 -0.06
CA ILE A 141 2.08 8.88 -1.25
C ILE A 141 3.07 9.45 -2.27
N ALA A 142 3.90 8.61 -2.86
CA ALA A 142 4.71 8.98 -4.02
C ALA A 142 4.16 8.29 -5.25
N LEU A 143 4.07 9.02 -6.36
CA LEU A 143 3.66 8.51 -7.66
C LEU A 143 4.71 8.89 -8.70
N SER A 144 4.98 7.97 -9.62
CA SER A 144 5.93 8.22 -10.69
C SER A 144 5.48 9.38 -11.57
N ASN A 145 6.40 10.27 -11.94
CA ASN A 145 6.20 11.29 -12.97
C ASN A 145 5.93 10.69 -14.37
N GLN A 146 6.13 9.38 -14.55
CA GLN A 146 5.75 8.63 -15.74
C GLN A 146 4.28 8.19 -15.71
N TRP A 147 3.57 8.42 -14.59
CA TRP A 147 2.18 8.02 -14.47
C TRP A 147 1.32 8.64 -15.58
N ARG A 148 0.44 7.82 -16.14
CA ARG A 148 -0.56 8.22 -17.12
C ARG A 148 -1.79 7.31 -17.01
N PRO A 149 -2.99 7.82 -17.31
CA PRO A 149 -4.16 6.99 -17.57
C PRO A 149 -3.84 5.84 -18.55
N PRO A 150 -4.39 4.62 -18.36
CA PRO A 150 -5.31 4.18 -17.32
C PRO A 150 -4.60 3.47 -16.13
N ASN A 151 -3.38 3.87 -15.78
CA ASN A 151 -2.62 3.20 -14.71
C ASN A 151 -3.32 3.36 -13.34
N LEU A 152 -3.60 2.22 -12.68
CA LEU A 152 -4.32 2.13 -11.39
C LEU A 152 -3.44 2.29 -10.14
N THR A 153 -2.15 2.60 -10.30
CA THR A 153 -1.24 2.83 -9.17
C THR A 153 -1.83 3.83 -8.15
N PRO A 154 -2.45 4.96 -8.53
CA PRO A 154 -3.05 5.86 -7.54
C PRO A 154 -4.14 5.20 -6.68
N ASN A 155 -5.02 4.36 -7.25
CA ASN A 155 -6.02 3.62 -6.48
C ASN A 155 -5.34 2.68 -5.48
N HIS A 156 -4.34 1.94 -5.96
CA HIS A 156 -3.57 0.98 -5.17
C HIS A 156 -2.89 1.64 -3.96
N GLU A 157 -2.21 2.78 -4.20
CA GLU A 157 -1.51 3.52 -3.14
C GLU A 157 -2.48 4.18 -2.15
N VAL A 158 -3.61 4.71 -2.61
CA VAL A 158 -4.65 5.21 -1.70
C VAL A 158 -5.17 4.07 -0.80
N PHE A 159 -5.36 2.85 -1.33
CA PHE A 159 -5.78 1.72 -0.51
C PHE A 159 -4.74 1.32 0.55
N HIS A 160 -3.44 1.39 0.23
CA HIS A 160 -2.38 1.19 1.23
C HIS A 160 -2.49 2.16 2.40
N ALA A 161 -2.86 3.44 2.15
CA ALA A 161 -3.08 4.41 3.21
C ALA A 161 -4.21 3.97 4.17
N TYR A 162 -5.28 3.36 3.63
CA TYR A 162 -6.33 2.74 4.44
C TYR A 162 -5.81 1.52 5.20
N GLN A 163 -5.09 0.60 4.55
CA GLN A 163 -4.54 -0.59 5.23
C GLN A 163 -3.66 -0.20 6.43
N TYR A 164 -2.77 0.78 6.26
CA TYR A 164 -1.91 1.27 7.34
C TYR A 164 -2.68 1.99 8.46
N ALA A 165 -3.83 2.59 8.17
CA ALA A 165 -4.66 3.22 9.20
C ALA A 165 -5.31 2.19 10.14
N TYR A 166 -5.52 0.96 9.66
CA TYR A 166 -6.12 -0.12 10.42
C TYR A 166 -5.10 -0.99 11.15
N THR A 167 -3.96 -1.33 10.53
CA THR A 167 -3.03 -2.29 11.14
C THR A 167 -1.56 -1.99 10.84
N PHE A 168 -0.67 -2.52 11.69
CA PHE A 168 0.77 -2.55 11.46
C PHE A 168 1.25 -3.71 10.57
N PHE A 169 0.40 -4.67 10.23
CA PHE A 169 0.81 -5.78 9.38
C PHE A 169 1.12 -5.34 7.94
N LYS A 170 2.25 -5.83 7.41
CA LYS A 170 2.74 -5.60 6.04
C LYS A 170 3.13 -6.89 5.33
N ASN A 171 2.58 -8.03 5.77
CA ASN A 171 2.78 -9.33 5.12
C ASN A 171 2.32 -9.24 3.65
N PRO A 172 3.18 -9.55 2.66
CA PRO A 172 2.90 -9.22 1.26
C PRO A 172 1.62 -9.85 0.69
N TRP A 173 1.30 -11.08 1.09
CA TRP A 173 0.09 -11.77 0.62
C TRP A 173 -1.17 -11.00 1.02
N TYR A 174 -1.17 -10.37 2.19
CA TYR A 174 -2.23 -9.47 2.63
C TYR A 174 -2.09 -8.09 1.98
N LEU A 175 -0.96 -7.42 2.19
CA LEU A 175 -0.81 -6.00 1.87
C LEU A 175 -0.96 -5.78 0.36
N GLU A 176 -0.06 -6.36 -0.44
CA GLU A 176 -0.03 -6.22 -1.89
C GLU A 176 -1.13 -7.05 -2.57
N GLY A 177 -1.37 -8.26 -2.07
CA GLY A 177 -2.38 -9.17 -2.64
C GLY A 177 -3.79 -8.61 -2.53
N MET A 178 -4.18 -8.09 -1.36
CA MET A 178 -5.52 -7.51 -1.18
C MET A 178 -5.64 -6.19 -1.93
N ALA A 179 -4.61 -5.33 -1.91
CA ALA A 179 -4.60 -4.10 -2.69
C ALA A 179 -4.79 -4.38 -4.19
N ARG A 180 -4.13 -5.44 -4.69
CA ARG A 180 -4.26 -5.92 -6.08
C ARG A 180 -5.63 -6.49 -6.42
N SER A 181 -6.35 -7.06 -5.44
CA SER A 181 -7.74 -7.47 -5.62
C SER A 181 -8.69 -6.28 -5.63
N VAL A 182 -8.56 -5.38 -4.66
CA VAL A 182 -9.45 -4.23 -4.48
C VAL A 182 -9.29 -3.24 -5.64
N GLU A 183 -8.09 -3.03 -6.19
CA GLU A 183 -7.90 -2.18 -7.37
C GLU A 183 -8.73 -2.65 -8.59
N LYS A 184 -9.13 -3.93 -8.66
CA LYS A 184 -9.93 -4.45 -9.77
C LYS A 184 -11.34 -3.88 -9.80
N ALA A 185 -11.79 -3.23 -8.73
CA ALA A 185 -13.00 -2.41 -8.74
C ALA A 185 -12.95 -1.35 -9.87
N PHE A 186 -11.75 -0.86 -10.19
CA PHE A 186 -11.49 0.17 -11.20
C PHE A 186 -11.06 -0.41 -12.57
N LYS A 187 -10.98 -1.74 -12.68
CA LYS A 187 -10.53 -2.43 -13.90
C LYS A 187 -11.71 -3.11 -14.60
N GLY A 188 -11.84 -2.81 -15.90
CA GLY A 188 -12.73 -3.55 -16.79
C GLY A 188 -12.27 -5.00 -17.02
N GLY A 189 -13.17 -5.84 -17.50
CA GLY A 189 -12.89 -7.25 -17.83
C GLY A 189 -13.22 -8.25 -16.72
N GLU A 190 -12.74 -9.49 -16.88
CA GLU A 190 -13.02 -10.58 -15.93
C GLU A 190 -12.05 -10.55 -14.74
N VAL A 191 -12.58 -10.83 -13.54
CA VAL A 191 -11.80 -11.00 -12.32
C VAL A 191 -11.41 -12.47 -12.20
N GLN A 192 -10.10 -12.74 -12.26
CA GLN A 192 -9.55 -14.08 -12.08
C GLN A 192 -9.65 -14.52 -10.61
N THR A 193 -10.03 -15.78 -10.38
CA THR A 193 -10.11 -16.40 -9.06
C THR A 193 -9.40 -17.75 -9.08
N GLU A 194 -8.94 -18.21 -7.92
CA GLU A 194 -8.47 -19.57 -7.70
C GLU A 194 -9.24 -20.20 -6.53
N ALA A 195 -9.33 -21.52 -6.45
CA ALA A 195 -10.00 -22.17 -5.33
C ALA A 195 -9.28 -21.85 -4.00
N LEU A 196 -10.05 -21.69 -2.91
CA LEU A 196 -9.48 -21.51 -1.58
C LEU A 196 -8.65 -22.73 -1.17
N PRO A 197 -7.58 -22.54 -0.37
CA PRO A 197 -6.78 -23.64 0.18
C PRO A 197 -7.64 -24.67 0.92
N ARG A 198 -7.35 -25.95 0.68
CA ARG A 198 -8.01 -27.09 1.35
C ARG A 198 -7.12 -27.81 2.36
N ASP A 199 -5.83 -27.48 2.36
CA ASP A 199 -4.82 -28.04 3.23
C ASP A 199 -3.73 -27.00 3.54
N TYR A 200 -2.89 -27.31 4.54
CA TYR A 200 -1.82 -26.42 5.00
C TYR A 200 -0.79 -26.10 3.91
N GLY A 201 -0.45 -27.07 3.05
CA GLY A 201 0.54 -26.84 2.00
C GLY A 201 0.05 -25.84 0.96
N GLN A 202 -1.25 -25.86 0.64
CA GLN A 202 -1.87 -24.85 -0.22
C GLN A 202 -1.96 -23.49 0.47
N LEU A 203 -2.24 -23.45 1.77
CA LEU A 203 -2.29 -22.21 2.54
C LEU A 203 -0.90 -21.55 2.61
N GLU A 204 0.16 -22.30 2.91
CA GLU A 204 1.54 -21.80 2.91
C GLU A 204 1.95 -21.23 1.55
N GLN A 205 1.51 -21.85 0.45
CA GLN A 205 1.72 -21.30 -0.89
C GLN A 205 1.04 -19.94 -1.10
N VAL A 206 -0.08 -19.65 -0.44
CA VAL A 206 -0.70 -18.31 -0.49
C VAL A 206 0.11 -17.32 0.36
N LEU A 207 0.51 -17.72 1.57
CA LEU A 207 1.21 -16.86 2.54
C LEU A 207 2.56 -16.34 2.04
N THR A 208 3.20 -17.05 1.10
CA THR A 208 4.50 -16.67 0.51
C THR A 208 4.37 -15.71 -0.68
N ARG A 209 3.15 -15.46 -1.18
CA ARG A 209 2.93 -14.59 -2.35
C ARG A 209 2.91 -13.12 -1.96
N SER A 210 3.05 -12.28 -2.97
CA SER A 210 2.80 -10.82 -2.91
C SER A 210 1.59 -10.51 -3.78
N TYR A 211 1.75 -9.76 -4.88
CA TYR A 211 0.68 -9.48 -5.85
C TYR A 211 -0.09 -10.71 -6.35
N GLY A 212 0.55 -11.88 -6.43
CA GLY A 212 -0.08 -13.13 -6.87
C GLY A 212 -1.04 -13.78 -5.85
N ALA A 213 -1.24 -13.17 -4.68
CA ALA A 213 -2.31 -13.57 -3.76
C ALA A 213 -3.68 -12.96 -4.13
N ASP A 214 -3.74 -12.12 -5.16
CA ASP A 214 -4.98 -11.45 -5.59
C ASP A 214 -6.07 -12.45 -6.02
N SER A 215 -5.73 -13.56 -6.69
CA SER A 215 -6.69 -14.61 -7.07
C SER A 215 -7.38 -15.24 -5.87
N PHE A 216 -6.64 -15.48 -4.78
CA PHE A 216 -7.14 -15.97 -3.50
C PHE A 216 -8.13 -14.98 -2.87
N TRP A 217 -7.73 -13.70 -2.77
CA TRP A 217 -8.57 -12.65 -2.20
C TRP A 217 -9.85 -12.43 -3.00
N ASN A 218 -9.77 -12.45 -4.33
CA ASN A 218 -10.97 -12.37 -5.17
C ASN A 218 -11.91 -13.54 -4.85
N ARG A 219 -11.40 -14.79 -4.80
CA ARG A 219 -12.26 -15.95 -4.52
C ARG A 219 -13.01 -15.78 -3.21
N LEU A 220 -12.30 -15.36 -2.17
CA LEU A 220 -12.90 -15.16 -0.85
C LEU A 220 -13.98 -14.07 -0.88
N MET A 221 -13.69 -12.92 -1.50
CA MET A 221 -14.66 -11.82 -1.68
C MET A 221 -15.92 -12.26 -2.44
N TYR A 222 -15.77 -13.09 -3.48
CA TYR A 222 -16.91 -13.62 -4.25
C TYR A 222 -17.76 -14.60 -3.46
N LEU A 223 -17.12 -15.49 -2.68
CA LEU A 223 -17.84 -16.49 -1.89
C LEU A 223 -18.58 -15.86 -0.70
N CYS A 224 -18.07 -14.74 -0.18
CA CYS A 224 -18.67 -14.02 0.95
C CYS A 224 -19.75 -13.01 0.55
N ASP A 225 -19.93 -12.73 -0.74
CA ASP A 225 -20.94 -11.80 -1.23
C ASP A 225 -22.02 -12.57 -2.00
N SER A 226 -23.21 -12.65 -1.41
CA SER A 226 -24.33 -13.39 -2.00
C SER A 226 -24.75 -12.85 -3.36
N ALA A 227 -24.57 -11.55 -3.61
CA ALA A 227 -24.90 -10.92 -4.87
C ALA A 227 -23.89 -11.27 -5.99
N CYS A 228 -22.75 -11.84 -5.62
CA CYS A 228 -21.72 -12.35 -6.52
C CYS A 228 -21.62 -13.89 -6.52
N SER A 229 -22.16 -14.54 -5.49
CA SER A 229 -22.20 -15.99 -5.36
C SER A 229 -22.92 -16.64 -6.56
N GLY A 230 -22.23 -17.54 -7.26
CA GLY A 230 -22.74 -18.24 -8.45
C GLY A 230 -22.11 -17.82 -9.79
N SER A 231 -21.31 -16.74 -9.82
CA SER A 231 -20.53 -16.36 -11.01
C SER A 231 -19.06 -16.73 -10.82
N THR A 232 -18.51 -17.56 -11.69
CA THR A 232 -17.07 -17.92 -11.68
C THR A 232 -16.16 -16.76 -12.10
N SER A 233 -16.72 -15.67 -12.62
CA SER A 233 -16.05 -14.43 -12.95
C SER A 233 -17.05 -13.28 -12.91
N ALA A 234 -16.62 -12.05 -12.56
CA ALA A 234 -17.48 -10.90 -12.85
C ALA A 234 -17.63 -10.75 -14.36
N LYS A 235 -18.85 -10.49 -14.81
CA LYS A 235 -19.11 -10.04 -16.19
C LYS A 235 -18.22 -8.85 -16.50
N ALA A 236 -17.64 -8.86 -17.70
CA ALA A 236 -16.84 -7.76 -18.20
C ALA A 236 -17.68 -6.48 -18.29
N TRP A 237 -17.12 -5.37 -17.82
CA TRP A 237 -17.68 -4.04 -17.95
C TRP A 237 -16.60 -3.09 -18.50
N LYS A 238 -17.03 -2.03 -19.19
CA LYS A 238 -16.15 -0.97 -19.70
C LYS A 238 -16.21 0.21 -18.72
N PRO A 239 -15.18 0.42 -17.90
CA PRO A 239 -15.12 1.61 -17.07
C PRO A 239 -14.98 2.85 -17.97
N ASP A 240 -15.76 3.89 -17.69
CA ASP A 240 -15.33 5.26 -17.93
C ASP A 240 -14.12 5.53 -17.03
N ALA A 241 -13.16 6.31 -17.51
CA ALA A 241 -11.83 6.40 -16.92
C ALA A 241 -11.93 6.63 -15.40
N TYR A 242 -11.51 5.61 -14.65
CA TYR A 242 -11.47 5.55 -13.18
C TYR A 242 -12.76 5.24 -12.43
N THR A 243 -13.92 5.17 -13.08
CA THR A 243 -15.16 4.84 -12.37
C THR A 243 -15.07 3.42 -11.80
N PRO A 244 -15.29 3.25 -10.49
CA PRO A 244 -15.37 1.91 -9.91
C PRO A 244 -16.64 1.24 -10.42
N ARG A 245 -16.63 -0.09 -10.43
CA ARG A 245 -17.86 -0.86 -10.61
C ARG A 245 -18.90 -0.39 -9.59
N SER A 246 -20.12 -0.17 -10.05
CA SER A 246 -21.26 0.15 -9.18
C SER A 246 -21.53 -0.93 -8.13
N GLN A 247 -21.11 -2.16 -8.41
CA GLN A 247 -21.17 -3.29 -7.49
C GLN A 247 -19.80 -3.95 -7.41
N PHE A 248 -19.14 -3.79 -6.26
CA PHE A 248 -17.91 -4.49 -5.90
C PHE A 248 -18.23 -5.66 -4.98
N CYS A 249 -17.79 -6.86 -5.35
CA CYS A 249 -18.00 -8.06 -4.55
C CYS A 249 -17.13 -8.06 -3.30
N GLY A 250 -17.71 -8.34 -2.14
CA GLY A 250 -16.95 -8.59 -0.91
C GLY A 250 -16.47 -7.34 -0.20
N GLY A 251 -17.09 -6.18 -0.46
CA GLY A 251 -16.77 -4.94 0.26
C GLY A 251 -16.95 -5.06 1.78
N GLY A 252 -18.03 -5.72 2.22
CA GLY A 252 -18.27 -6.02 3.65
C GLY A 252 -17.18 -6.90 4.26
N LEU A 253 -16.68 -7.88 3.50
CA LEU A 253 -15.56 -8.72 3.92
C LEU A 253 -14.26 -7.90 4.07
N VAL A 254 -13.90 -7.08 3.08
CA VAL A 254 -12.70 -6.22 3.15
C VAL A 254 -12.72 -5.37 4.41
N ARG A 255 -13.85 -4.71 4.67
CA ARG A 255 -14.03 -3.91 5.88
C ARG A 255 -13.84 -4.74 7.14
N SER A 256 -14.50 -5.89 7.23
CA SER A 256 -14.40 -6.75 8.41
C SER A 256 -12.97 -7.26 8.63
N ILE A 257 -12.23 -7.60 7.57
CA ILE A 257 -10.83 -8.01 7.69
C ILE A 257 -9.97 -6.90 8.29
N LEU A 258 -10.08 -5.67 7.77
CA LEU A 258 -9.29 -4.54 8.28
C LEU A 258 -9.62 -4.23 9.75
N GLU A 259 -10.90 -4.26 10.13
CA GLU A 259 -11.35 -4.10 11.51
C GLU A 259 -10.82 -5.22 12.42
N GLN A 260 -10.84 -6.49 11.98
CA GLN A 260 -10.28 -7.59 12.75
C GLN A 260 -8.76 -7.50 12.88
N TYR A 261 -8.04 -7.06 11.85
CA TYR A 261 -6.59 -6.90 11.89
C TYR A 261 -6.16 -5.77 12.83
N GLN A 262 -6.96 -4.70 12.94
CA GLN A 262 -6.76 -3.64 13.94
C GLN A 262 -6.90 -4.13 15.39
N MET A 263 -7.67 -5.19 15.62
CA MET A 263 -7.78 -5.81 16.94
C MET A 263 -6.65 -6.78 17.19
N ILE A 264 -6.36 -7.62 16.19
CA ILE A 264 -5.38 -8.71 16.27
C ILE A 264 -3.94 -8.20 16.30
N ASP A 265 -3.61 -7.07 15.70
CA ASP A 265 -2.25 -6.53 15.77
C ASP A 265 -1.85 -6.13 17.20
N LYS A 266 -2.79 -5.70 18.04
CA LYS A 266 -2.59 -5.47 19.47
C LYS A 266 -2.32 -6.78 20.21
N GLU A 267 -3.07 -7.82 19.89
CA GLU A 267 -2.82 -9.17 20.43
C GLU A 267 -1.42 -9.67 20.04
N ALA A 268 -1.02 -9.47 18.78
CA ALA A 268 0.29 -9.84 18.26
C ALA A 268 1.42 -9.05 18.94
N ALA A 269 1.25 -7.73 19.09
CA ALA A 269 2.21 -6.88 19.77
C ALA A 269 2.42 -7.33 21.22
N GLN A 270 1.33 -7.56 21.96
CA GLN A 270 1.38 -8.03 23.35
C GLN A 270 2.07 -9.39 23.46
N ALA A 271 1.69 -10.36 22.62
CA ALA A 271 2.27 -11.70 22.64
C ALA A 271 3.78 -11.71 22.32
N ARG A 272 4.26 -10.71 21.57
CA ARG A 272 5.64 -10.61 21.11
C ARG A 272 6.45 -9.56 21.88
N GLY A 273 5.88 -8.92 22.90
CA GLY A 273 6.55 -7.89 23.70
C GLY A 273 6.88 -6.60 22.92
N ILE A 274 6.12 -6.31 21.85
CA ILE A 274 6.28 -5.08 21.04
C ILE A 274 5.43 -3.99 21.68
N ALA A 275 6.04 -2.82 21.93
CA ALA A 275 5.30 -1.68 22.47
C ALA A 275 4.25 -1.18 21.46
N PRO A 276 3.07 -0.72 21.92
CA PRO A 276 2.06 -0.15 21.03
C PRO A 276 2.64 1.00 20.19
N ASN A 277 2.58 0.86 18.87
CA ASN A 277 3.13 1.77 17.85
C ASN A 277 4.65 1.66 17.53
N ASP A 278 5.42 0.79 18.19
CA ASP A 278 6.86 0.63 17.95
C ASP A 278 7.20 -0.54 17.01
N TRP A 279 6.35 -0.76 16.02
CA TRP A 279 6.57 -1.80 15.02
C TRP A 279 7.65 -1.39 14.03
N THR A 280 8.83 -2.00 14.11
CA THR A 280 9.86 -1.83 13.07
C THR A 280 9.39 -2.42 11.74
N GLU A 281 9.91 -1.93 10.60
CA GLU A 281 9.57 -2.50 9.28
C GLU A 281 9.74 -4.02 9.20
N LYS A 282 10.78 -4.55 9.85
CA LYS A 282 11.01 -6.00 9.93
C LYS A 282 9.88 -6.71 10.67
N GLU A 283 9.41 -6.14 11.78
CA GLU A 283 8.31 -6.71 12.56
C GLU A 283 6.98 -6.63 11.82
N GLN A 284 6.72 -5.52 11.13
CA GLN A 284 5.52 -5.33 10.32
C GLN A 284 5.43 -6.39 9.21
N ARG A 285 6.56 -6.81 8.64
CA ARG A 285 6.65 -7.78 7.54
C ARG A 285 6.91 -9.21 7.98
N SER A 286 7.00 -9.47 9.28
CA SER A 286 7.39 -10.76 9.82
C SER A 286 6.39 -11.87 9.48
N GLU A 287 6.86 -13.04 9.05
CA GLU A 287 6.03 -14.23 8.87
C GLU A 287 5.39 -14.70 10.19
N GLN A 288 5.97 -14.31 11.34
CA GLN A 288 5.36 -14.55 12.66
C GLN A 288 4.01 -13.86 12.84
N ASN A 289 3.65 -12.92 11.95
CA ASN A 289 2.32 -12.32 11.92
C ASN A 289 1.27 -13.23 11.27
N ASN A 290 1.66 -14.25 10.49
CA ASN A 290 0.70 -15.08 9.75
C ASN A 290 -0.32 -15.80 10.65
N PRO A 291 0.06 -16.43 11.78
CA PRO A 291 -0.94 -17.02 12.68
C PRO A 291 -1.97 -16.01 13.20
N PHE A 292 -1.54 -14.77 13.47
CA PHE A 292 -2.41 -13.68 13.90
C PHE A 292 -3.34 -13.24 12.76
N LEU A 293 -2.78 -12.95 11.58
CA LEU A 293 -3.53 -12.59 10.38
C LEU A 293 -4.58 -13.65 10.02
N LEU A 294 -4.23 -14.94 10.07
CA LEU A 294 -5.17 -16.02 9.77
C LEU A 294 -6.29 -16.13 10.79
N ARG A 295 -5.99 -15.92 12.08
CA ARG A 295 -7.04 -15.80 13.12
C ARG A 295 -7.96 -14.61 12.87
N GLY A 296 -7.42 -13.45 12.51
CA GLY A 296 -8.21 -12.28 12.16
C GLY A 296 -9.08 -12.50 10.92
N LEU A 297 -8.54 -13.19 9.91
CA LEU A 297 -9.23 -13.55 8.69
C LEU A 297 -10.39 -14.51 8.99
N ARG A 298 -10.17 -15.51 9.83
CA ARG A 298 -11.21 -16.43 10.30
C ARG A 298 -12.37 -15.67 10.95
N ARG A 299 -12.08 -14.76 11.90
CA ARG A 299 -13.10 -13.93 12.56
C ARG A 299 -13.87 -13.07 11.56
N ALA A 300 -13.19 -12.50 10.56
CA ALA A 300 -13.85 -11.71 9.51
C ALA A 300 -14.76 -12.58 8.63
N ILE A 301 -14.33 -13.80 8.30
CA ILE A 301 -15.13 -14.77 7.55
C ILE A 301 -16.37 -15.18 8.34
N GLU A 302 -16.26 -15.46 9.64
CA GLU A 302 -17.39 -15.79 10.52
C GLU A 302 -18.43 -14.66 10.56
N ASN A 303 -17.98 -13.41 10.52
CA ASN A 303 -18.86 -12.24 10.59
C ASN A 303 -19.58 -11.91 9.27
N GLN A 304 -18.94 -12.19 8.13
CA GLN A 304 -19.39 -11.67 6.82
C GLN A 304 -19.81 -12.75 5.82
N CYS A 305 -19.34 -13.98 5.98
CA CYS A 305 -19.48 -15.01 4.95
C CYS A 305 -20.54 -16.06 5.34
N PRO A 306 -21.29 -16.61 4.38
CA PRO A 306 -22.23 -17.69 4.63
C PRO A 306 -21.52 -19.06 4.66
N VAL A 307 -20.63 -19.27 5.65
CA VAL A 307 -19.71 -20.42 5.76
C VAL A 307 -20.43 -21.76 5.57
N ARG A 308 -21.52 -22.00 6.31
CA ARG A 308 -22.28 -23.26 6.27
C ARG A 308 -23.00 -23.53 4.95
N SER A 309 -23.14 -22.53 4.09
CA SER A 309 -23.83 -22.64 2.81
C SER A 309 -22.86 -22.84 1.63
N HIS A 310 -21.55 -22.82 1.88
CA HIS A 310 -20.52 -22.98 0.86
C HIS A 310 -19.45 -23.98 1.29
N PRO A 311 -19.42 -25.19 0.70
CA PRO A 311 -18.46 -26.23 1.08
C PRO A 311 -16.99 -25.79 1.01
N GLU A 312 -16.64 -24.92 0.06
CA GLU A 312 -15.29 -24.37 -0.07
C GLU A 312 -14.93 -23.40 1.06
N LEU A 313 -15.88 -22.56 1.50
CA LEU A 313 -15.68 -21.70 2.67
C LEU A 313 -15.62 -22.52 3.96
N GLU A 314 -16.45 -23.54 4.10
CA GLU A 314 -16.46 -24.42 5.27
C GLU A 314 -15.13 -25.14 5.45
N ILE A 315 -14.59 -25.74 4.38
CA ILE A 315 -13.27 -26.39 4.40
C ILE A 315 -12.17 -25.38 4.75
N PHE A 316 -12.15 -24.22 4.07
CA PHE A 316 -11.11 -23.21 4.32
C PHE A 316 -11.21 -22.62 5.72
N HIS A 317 -12.41 -22.34 6.20
CA HIS A 317 -12.65 -21.83 7.55
C HIS A 317 -12.18 -22.82 8.63
N GLY A 318 -12.46 -24.11 8.45
CA GLY A 318 -11.93 -25.17 9.32
C GLY A 318 -10.39 -25.25 9.29
N LEU A 319 -9.77 -25.06 8.13
CA LEU A 319 -8.31 -25.00 8.02
C LEU A 319 -7.71 -23.83 8.83
N LEU A 320 -8.38 -22.68 8.88
CA LEU A 320 -7.94 -21.53 9.69
C LEU A 320 -8.13 -21.73 11.20
N GLU A 321 -9.00 -22.66 11.61
CA GLU A 321 -9.20 -22.98 13.02
C GLU A 321 -8.06 -23.81 13.61
N GLU A 322 -7.45 -24.64 12.79
CA GLU A 322 -6.43 -25.60 13.21
C GLU A 322 -4.98 -25.08 13.03
N TYR A 323 -4.79 -23.93 12.35
CA TYR A 323 -3.49 -23.28 12.08
C TYR A 323 -2.93 -22.51 13.28
#